data_AF-A0A916C1J2-F1
#
_entry.id   AF-A0A916C1J2-F1
#
_cell.length_a   1.000
_cell.length_b   1.000
_cell.length_c   1.000
_cell.angle_alpha   90.00
_cell.angle_beta   90.00
_cell.angle_gamma   90.00
#
_symmetry.space_group_name_H-M   'P 1'
#
loop_
_entity.id
_entity.type
_entity.pdbx_description
1 polymer ?
#
loop_
_entity_poly.entity_id
_entity_poly.type
_entity_poly.pdbx_seq_one_letter_code
_entity_poly.pdbx_strand_id
1 'polypeptide(L)'
;MKPTKLIAPQILIVLSAVGTLLLLAACDLTNSLTGSISTESRLTTRVTLQAKPCSSNADISLMSKTQGIVQQRLSGLGVANAKVQIQDACQLAIDLPALADPAQMLDVVPRAGRLEFVDTGTESYPEGIILRTTGNPTPTISSNSLVGTIPDKVYPAIVTGADLVPDNLAVVLNSASQQVEVAFELETAAAQRFKEFTTQAVGSYLCIVLDNTVQSCPTIQSPIPEGKGVITLGSGDRDEANRLLNLLRYGSLPYELEVIQIESLSTESESKP
;
A
#
# COMPACT_ATOMS: atom_id res chain seq x y z
N MET A 1 66.11 -4.33 -45.98
CA MET A 1 65.60 -4.99 -44.76
C MET A 1 65.83 -6.48 -44.89
N LYS A 2 66.58 -7.04 -43.94
CA LYS A 2 67.29 -8.32 -43.92
C LYS A 2 66.62 -9.20 -42.81
N PRO A 3 67.02 -10.46 -42.58
CA PRO A 3 66.63 -11.73 -43.21
C PRO A 3 65.86 -12.65 -42.21
N THR A 4 65.04 -13.62 -42.65
CA THR A 4 65.33 -15.08 -42.74
C THR A 4 65.66 -15.81 -41.41
N LYS A 5 64.89 -16.89 -41.16
CA LYS A 5 65.15 -18.16 -40.42
C LYS A 5 66.28 -18.21 -39.38
N LEU A 6 66.03 -18.85 -38.22
CA LEU A 6 66.71 -20.07 -37.72
C LEU A 6 66.27 -20.33 -36.27
N ILE A 7 65.62 -21.46 -35.98
CA ILE A 7 66.20 -22.63 -35.28
C ILE A 7 66.88 -22.24 -33.95
N ALA A 8 66.17 -22.43 -32.84
CA ALA A 8 66.79 -22.54 -31.51
C ALA A 8 67.18 -24.02 -31.25
N PRO A 9 68.39 -24.28 -30.72
CA PRO A 9 68.92 -25.63 -30.55
C PRO A 9 68.55 -26.25 -29.20
N GLN A 10 68.83 -27.55 -29.16
CA GLN A 10 68.81 -28.53 -28.08
C GLN A 10 69.53 -28.12 -26.79
N ILE A 11 69.41 -29.01 -25.78
CA ILE A 11 70.27 -29.22 -24.58
C ILE A 11 69.60 -28.65 -23.30
N LEU A 12 69.38 -29.37 -22.19
CA LEU A 12 70.00 -30.59 -21.68
C LEU A 12 69.02 -31.35 -20.78
N ILE A 13 69.12 -32.66 -20.90
CA ILE A 13 68.60 -33.70 -20.02
C ILE A 13 69.25 -33.59 -18.64
N VAL A 14 68.48 -33.60 -17.55
CA VAL A 14 68.86 -34.45 -16.40
C VAL A 14 67.67 -35.30 -16.01
N LEU A 15 67.78 -36.53 -16.48
CA LEU A 15 66.99 -37.69 -16.15
C LEU A 15 67.50 -38.23 -14.80
N SER A 16 66.64 -38.26 -13.79
CA SER A 16 66.63 -39.36 -12.82
C SER A 16 65.14 -39.65 -12.59
N ALA A 17 64.56 -40.66 -13.25
CA ALA A 17 64.69 -42.08 -12.93
C ALA A 17 64.28 -42.33 -11.45
N VAL A 18 63.33 -43.17 -11.09
CA VAL A 18 62.52 -44.20 -11.76
C VAL A 18 61.44 -44.55 -10.73
N GLY A 19 60.23 -44.94 -11.17
CA GLY A 19 59.25 -45.55 -10.28
C GLY A 19 57.80 -45.24 -10.67
N THR A 20 57.30 -45.65 -11.84
CA THR A 20 56.32 -46.76 -11.98
C THR A 20 55.29 -46.80 -10.83
N LEU A 21 53.99 -46.64 -11.03
CA LEU A 21 53.13 -47.47 -11.88
C LEU A 21 51.66 -47.02 -11.69
N LEU A 22 50.85 -47.24 -12.73
CA LEU A 22 49.44 -47.66 -12.66
C LEU A 22 48.30 -46.64 -12.92
N LEU A 23 47.72 -46.85 -14.12
CA LEU A 23 46.32 -46.75 -14.55
C LEU A 23 45.66 -45.39 -14.85
N LEU A 24 45.40 -45.22 -16.16
CA LEU A 24 44.35 -44.41 -16.75
C LEU A 24 42.96 -44.77 -16.15
N ALA A 25 42.12 -43.76 -15.90
CA ALA A 25 40.88 -43.56 -16.65
C ALA A 25 40.06 -42.38 -16.09
N ALA A 26 39.73 -41.46 -17.00
CA ALA A 26 38.49 -40.69 -17.12
C ALA A 26 37.82 -40.13 -15.85
N CYS A 27 37.73 -38.81 -15.76
CA CYS A 27 36.45 -38.13 -15.94
C CYS A 27 36.64 -36.61 -16.06
N ASP A 28 35.64 -35.99 -16.63
CA ASP A 28 35.61 -34.68 -17.25
C ASP A 28 36.07 -33.48 -16.41
N LEU A 29 36.77 -32.60 -17.11
CA LEU A 29 36.98 -31.20 -16.76
C LEU A 29 35.68 -30.43 -17.03
N THR A 30 34.65 -30.60 -16.20
CA THR A 30 33.44 -29.77 -16.23
C THR A 30 33.03 -29.34 -14.83
N ASN A 31 32.76 -28.05 -14.68
CA ASN A 31 32.21 -27.34 -13.52
C ASN A 31 33.17 -27.08 -12.36
N SER A 32 34.13 -26.19 -12.61
CA SER A 32 34.35 -25.08 -11.67
C SER A 32 33.08 -24.19 -11.70
N LEU A 33 32.57 -23.80 -10.53
CA LEU A 33 31.35 -23.01 -10.25
C LEU A 33 30.07 -23.79 -9.85
N THR A 34 30.15 -24.62 -8.81
CA THR A 34 29.04 -24.79 -7.87
C THR A 34 29.55 -24.58 -6.45
N GLY A 35 29.86 -23.31 -6.14
CA GLY A 35 29.79 -22.85 -4.76
C GLY A 35 28.32 -22.80 -4.37
N SER A 36 27.94 -23.62 -3.40
CA SER A 36 26.61 -23.73 -2.82
C SER A 36 26.10 -22.38 -2.32
N ILE A 37 25.16 -21.77 -3.06
CA ILE A 37 24.21 -20.83 -2.47
C ILE A 37 22.99 -21.68 -2.11
N SER A 38 22.95 -22.23 -0.90
CA SER A 38 21.75 -22.90 -0.41
C SER A 38 21.55 -22.60 1.06
N THR A 39 21.15 -21.36 1.32
CA THR A 39 20.35 -20.98 2.49
C THR A 39 19.79 -19.59 2.19
N GLU A 40 18.76 -19.53 1.36
CA GLU A 40 17.85 -18.38 1.44
C GLU A 40 17.10 -18.51 2.76
N SER A 41 17.63 -17.89 3.82
CA SER A 41 16.84 -17.60 5.00
C SER A 41 15.71 -16.67 4.55
N ARG A 42 14.52 -17.24 4.31
CA ARG A 42 13.34 -16.44 3.98
C ARG A 42 12.86 -15.83 5.29
N LEU A 43 13.43 -14.68 5.63
CA LEU A 43 12.96 -13.83 6.72
C LEU A 43 11.49 -13.49 6.43
N THR A 44 10.58 -13.99 7.24
CA THR A 44 9.16 -13.65 7.16
C THR A 44 8.88 -12.68 8.29
N THR A 45 8.38 -11.50 7.98
CA THR A 45 8.01 -10.52 9.00
C THR A 45 6.54 -10.73 9.35
N ARG A 46 6.26 -11.08 10.61
CA ARG A 46 4.90 -11.14 11.14
C ARG A 46 4.54 -9.81 11.78
N VAL A 47 3.41 -9.24 11.36
CA VAL A 47 2.83 -8.04 11.95
C VAL A 47 1.50 -8.42 12.58
N THR A 48 1.28 -8.05 13.84
CA THR A 48 0.00 -8.21 14.50
C THR A 48 -0.72 -6.87 14.57
N LEU A 49 -1.91 -6.83 13.98
CA LEU A 49 -2.84 -5.70 14.04
C LEU A 49 -3.95 -5.99 15.05
N GLN A 50 -4.42 -4.95 15.75
CA GLN A 50 -5.51 -5.02 16.71
C GLN A 50 -6.61 -4.02 16.35
N ALA A 51 -7.87 -4.46 16.39
CA ALA A 51 -9.02 -3.59 16.19
C ALA A 51 -9.24 -2.63 17.38
N LYS A 52 -9.68 -1.40 17.07
CA LYS A 52 -10.08 -0.38 18.04
C LYS A 52 -11.59 -0.12 18.00
N PRO A 53 -12.31 -0.23 19.13
CA PRO A 53 -11.88 -0.87 20.38
C PRO A 53 -11.76 -2.39 20.23
N CYS A 54 -10.81 -3.01 20.92
CA CYS A 54 -10.75 -4.47 21.00
C CYS A 54 -11.81 -4.96 21.99
N SER A 55 -12.65 -5.89 21.55
CA SER A 55 -13.63 -6.57 22.39
C SER A 55 -13.53 -8.08 22.18
N SER A 56 -13.66 -8.85 23.26
CA SER A 56 -13.75 -10.31 23.19
C SER A 56 -15.00 -10.81 22.45
N ASN A 57 -15.99 -9.95 22.28
CA ASN A 57 -17.22 -10.21 21.52
C ASN A 57 -17.23 -9.46 20.19
N ALA A 58 -16.06 -9.17 19.61
CA ALA A 58 -15.99 -8.59 18.27
C ALA A 58 -16.76 -9.45 17.27
N ASP A 59 -17.46 -8.79 16.35
CA ASP A 59 -18.30 -9.49 15.38
C ASP A 59 -17.41 -10.23 14.38
N ILE A 60 -17.51 -11.56 14.38
CA ILE A 60 -16.73 -12.46 13.53
C ILE A 60 -16.91 -12.13 12.05
N SER A 61 -18.13 -11.74 11.63
CA SER A 61 -18.43 -11.34 10.26
C SER A 61 -17.67 -10.05 9.89
N LEU A 62 -17.66 -9.07 10.81
CA LEU A 62 -16.92 -7.83 10.60
C LEU A 62 -15.40 -8.04 10.64
N MET A 63 -14.89 -8.94 11.49
CA MET A 63 -13.47 -9.30 11.50
C MET A 63 -13.06 -10.04 10.22
N SER A 64 -13.88 -10.95 9.71
CA SER A 64 -13.64 -11.62 8.43
C SER A 64 -13.67 -10.64 7.25
N LYS A 65 -14.61 -9.69 7.26
CA LYS A 65 -14.63 -8.59 6.28
C LYS A 65 -13.38 -7.73 6.37
N THR A 66 -12.94 -7.41 7.59
CA THR A 66 -11.71 -6.64 7.85
C THR A 66 -10.48 -7.39 7.31
N GLN A 67 -10.36 -8.68 7.59
CA GLN A 67 -9.31 -9.55 7.03
C GLN A 67 -9.28 -9.49 5.50
N GLY A 68 -10.46 -9.62 4.86
CA GLY A 68 -10.58 -9.57 3.40
C GLY A 68 -10.11 -8.23 2.81
N ILE A 69 -10.52 -7.11 3.41
CA ILE A 69 -10.10 -5.77 2.97
C ILE A 69 -8.59 -5.59 3.16
N VAL A 70 -8.03 -6.02 4.30
CA VAL A 70 -6.58 -5.96 4.57
C VAL A 70 -5.81 -6.79 3.53
N GLN A 71 -6.27 -8.00 3.22
CA GLN A 71 -5.66 -8.86 2.19
C GLN A 71 -5.70 -8.19 0.80
N GLN A 72 -6.82 -7.58 0.44
CA GLN A 72 -6.98 -6.88 -0.84
C GLN A 72 -6.07 -5.65 -0.94
N ARG A 73 -5.98 -4.84 0.13
CA ARG A 73 -5.08 -3.67 0.18
C ARG A 73 -3.62 -4.08 0.04
N LEU A 74 -3.17 -5.10 0.77
CA LEU A 74 -1.80 -5.63 0.63
C LEU A 74 -1.51 -6.11 -0.79
N SER A 75 -2.47 -6.79 -1.41
CA SER A 75 -2.35 -7.24 -2.81
C SER A 75 -2.24 -6.06 -3.77
N GLY A 76 -3.05 -5.02 -3.58
CA GLY A 76 -3.02 -3.78 -4.38
C GLY A 76 -1.74 -2.96 -4.22
N LEU A 77 -1.03 -3.12 -3.10
CA LEU A 77 0.30 -2.54 -2.87
C LEU A 77 1.44 -3.41 -3.44
N GLY A 78 1.12 -4.48 -4.18
CA GLY A 78 2.11 -5.37 -4.79
C GLY A 78 2.58 -6.50 -3.87
N VAL A 79 1.99 -6.65 -2.69
CA VAL A 79 2.35 -7.67 -1.68
C VAL A 79 1.48 -8.92 -1.84
N ALA A 80 1.46 -9.47 -3.06
CA ALA A 80 0.53 -10.53 -3.45
C ALA A 80 0.66 -11.82 -2.63
N ASN A 81 1.81 -12.07 -1.99
CA ASN A 81 2.06 -13.26 -1.18
C ASN A 81 1.89 -13.03 0.33
N ALA A 82 1.40 -11.84 0.75
CA ALA A 82 1.07 -11.63 2.14
C ALA A 82 -0.09 -12.54 2.55
N LYS A 83 0.00 -13.14 3.74
CA LYS A 83 -1.10 -13.92 4.32
C LYS A 83 -1.68 -13.18 5.50
N VAL A 84 -2.97 -12.89 5.45
CA VAL A 84 -3.70 -12.28 6.56
C VAL A 84 -4.57 -13.34 7.23
N GLN A 85 -4.43 -13.48 8.55
CA GLN A 85 -5.17 -14.46 9.35
C GLN A 85 -5.74 -13.79 10.59
N ILE A 86 -6.91 -14.24 11.04
CA ILE A 86 -7.45 -13.84 12.35
C ILE A 86 -6.67 -14.63 13.41
N GLN A 87 -5.97 -13.94 14.30
CA GLN A 87 -5.15 -14.55 15.36
C GLN A 87 -5.95 -14.72 16.67
N ASP A 88 -6.84 -13.77 16.96
CA ASP A 88 -7.70 -13.74 18.16
C ASP A 88 -9.00 -12.97 17.84
N ALA A 89 -9.91 -12.81 18.81
CA ALA A 89 -11.22 -12.17 18.65
C ALA A 89 -11.15 -10.81 17.96
N CYS A 90 -10.10 -10.01 18.22
CA CYS A 90 -9.94 -8.66 17.68
C CYS A 90 -8.59 -8.44 16.98
N GLN A 91 -7.84 -9.51 16.67
CA GLN A 91 -6.47 -9.42 16.16
C GLN A 91 -6.30 -10.09 14.80
N LEU A 92 -5.49 -9.46 13.94
CA LEU A 92 -5.07 -9.99 12.65
C LEU A 92 -3.55 -10.18 12.63
N ALA A 93 -3.09 -11.38 12.29
CA ALA A 93 -1.70 -11.65 11.95
C ALA A 93 -1.49 -11.49 10.44
N ILE A 94 -0.44 -10.78 10.06
CA ILE A 94 -0.02 -10.58 8.68
C ILE A 94 1.38 -11.13 8.51
N ASP A 95 1.53 -12.17 7.70
CA ASP A 95 2.84 -12.68 7.29
C ASP A 95 3.26 -11.98 6.00
N LEU A 96 4.27 -11.11 6.10
CA LEU A 96 4.84 -10.36 4.99
C LEU A 96 6.07 -11.09 4.40
N PRO A 97 6.24 -11.10 3.07
CA PRO A 97 7.43 -11.66 2.44
C PRO A 97 8.68 -10.81 2.75
N ALA A 98 9.87 -11.42 2.71
CA ALA A 98 11.14 -10.78 3.05
C ALA A 98 11.44 -9.45 2.32
N LEU A 99 10.89 -9.27 1.11
CA LEU A 99 11.12 -8.11 0.25
C LEU A 99 10.12 -6.96 0.49
N ALA A 100 9.13 -7.17 1.35
CA ALA A 100 8.17 -6.14 1.74
C ALA A 100 8.79 -5.20 2.77
N ASP A 101 8.74 -3.89 2.53
CA ASP A 101 9.04 -2.90 3.56
C ASP A 101 7.83 -2.73 4.49
N PRO A 102 7.89 -3.22 5.75
CA PRO A 102 6.78 -3.06 6.68
C PRO A 102 6.47 -1.58 6.95
N ALA A 103 7.45 -0.67 6.95
CA ALA A 103 7.20 0.73 7.28
C ALA A 103 6.23 1.39 6.29
N GLN A 104 6.36 1.12 4.99
CA GLN A 104 5.46 1.65 3.96
C GLN A 104 4.05 1.05 4.03
N MET A 105 3.92 -0.17 4.56
CA MET A 105 2.64 -0.89 4.64
C MET A 105 1.86 -0.55 5.90
N LEU A 106 2.58 -0.29 6.99
CA LEU A 106 2.00 0.02 8.30
C LEU A 106 1.38 1.43 8.36
N ASP A 107 1.68 2.29 7.39
CA ASP A 107 0.99 3.58 7.27
C ASP A 107 -0.35 3.47 6.53
N VAL A 108 -0.48 2.55 5.57
CA VAL A 108 -1.64 2.48 4.66
C VAL A 108 -2.67 1.45 5.10
N VAL A 109 -2.20 0.27 5.53
CA VAL A 109 -3.08 -0.87 5.85
C VAL A 109 -3.97 -0.62 7.07
N PRO A 110 -3.47 -0.07 8.20
CA PRO A 110 -4.28 0.04 9.41
C PRO A 110 -5.32 1.16 9.37
N ARG A 111 -5.19 2.12 8.44
CA ARG A 111 -6.12 3.26 8.30
C ARG A 111 -7.51 2.78 7.96
N ALA A 112 -8.54 3.36 8.59
CA ALA A 112 -9.92 3.01 8.27
C ALA A 112 -10.20 3.28 6.78
N GLY A 113 -9.69 4.36 6.20
CA GLY A 113 -9.93 4.72 4.80
C GLY A 113 -11.34 5.25 4.57
N ARG A 114 -11.90 5.97 5.55
CA ARG A 114 -13.22 6.58 5.44
C ARG A 114 -13.11 7.87 4.64
N LEU A 115 -13.54 7.81 3.38
CA LEU A 115 -13.71 8.99 2.53
C LEU A 115 -15.09 9.62 2.79
N GLU A 116 -15.12 10.94 2.96
CA GLU A 116 -16.32 11.74 3.12
C GLU A 116 -16.22 13.01 2.26
N PHE A 117 -17.31 13.33 1.54
CA PHE A 117 -17.49 14.62 0.88
C PHE A 117 -18.32 15.50 1.80
N VAL A 118 -17.70 16.55 2.31
CA VAL A 118 -18.16 17.31 3.46
C VAL A 118 -18.52 18.72 3.02
N ASP A 119 -19.73 19.16 3.35
CA ASP A 119 -20.14 20.54 3.15
C ASP A 119 -19.58 21.43 4.26
N THR A 120 -18.68 22.35 3.89
CA THR A 120 -18.11 23.34 4.80
C THR A 120 -18.67 24.75 4.56
N GLY A 121 -19.65 24.89 3.66
CA GLY A 121 -20.32 26.15 3.36
C GLY A 121 -19.34 27.20 2.83
N THR A 122 -19.10 28.26 3.59
CA THR A 122 -18.20 29.36 3.20
C THR A 122 -16.77 29.18 3.70
N GLU A 123 -16.49 28.10 4.43
CA GLU A 123 -15.21 27.86 5.08
C GLU A 123 -14.34 26.95 4.21
N SER A 124 -13.15 27.44 3.85
CA SER A 124 -12.13 26.66 3.14
C SER A 124 -11.07 26.19 4.12
N TYR A 125 -10.65 24.94 3.96
CA TYR A 125 -9.63 24.33 4.78
C TYR A 125 -8.46 23.87 3.91
N PRO A 126 -7.21 24.19 4.29
CA PRO A 126 -6.05 23.64 3.61
C PRO A 126 -5.94 22.13 3.86
N GLU A 127 -5.17 21.48 3.00
CA GLU A 127 -4.80 20.07 3.16
C GLU A 127 -4.16 19.81 4.53
N GLY A 128 -4.45 18.65 5.11
CA GLY A 128 -3.91 18.21 6.39
C GLY A 128 -4.69 18.66 7.63
N ILE A 129 -5.66 19.59 7.49
CA ILE A 129 -6.53 19.98 8.62
C ILE A 129 -7.45 18.82 9.01
N ILE A 130 -7.63 18.61 10.32
CA ILE A 130 -8.59 17.64 10.86
C ILE A 130 -9.96 18.31 11.01
N LEU A 131 -10.99 17.74 10.40
CA LEU A 131 -12.39 18.14 10.51
C LEU A 131 -13.19 17.10 11.27
N ARG A 132 -14.12 17.55 12.12
CA ARG A 132 -15.12 16.68 12.74
C ARG A 132 -16.29 16.56 11.77
N THR A 133 -16.67 15.33 11.43
CA THR A 133 -17.73 15.06 10.44
C THR A 133 -18.89 14.33 11.10
N THR A 134 -20.06 14.31 10.46
CA THR A 134 -21.18 13.48 10.92
C THR A 134 -20.85 11.98 10.90
N GLY A 135 -19.93 11.53 10.03
CA GLY A 135 -19.45 10.15 10.00
C GLY A 135 -18.44 9.82 11.10
N ASN A 136 -17.71 10.82 11.60
CA ASN A 136 -16.86 10.68 12.79
C ASN A 136 -16.69 12.01 13.54
N PRO A 137 -17.57 12.29 14.53
CA PRO A 137 -17.56 13.56 15.27
C PRO A 137 -16.46 13.62 16.34
N THR A 138 -15.80 12.51 16.64
CA THR A 138 -14.75 12.38 17.66
C THR A 138 -13.53 11.66 17.09
N PRO A 139 -12.78 12.30 16.18
CA PRO A 139 -11.58 11.70 15.61
C PRO A 139 -10.52 11.43 16.69
N THR A 140 -9.82 10.30 16.55
CA THR A 140 -8.64 10.00 17.35
C THR A 140 -7.48 10.86 16.85
N ILE A 141 -7.11 11.88 17.61
CA ILE A 141 -6.04 12.81 17.25
C ILE A 141 -4.74 12.29 17.86
N SER A 142 -3.78 11.90 17.02
CA SER A 142 -2.44 11.55 17.49
C SER A 142 -1.72 12.81 18.00
N SER A 143 -1.18 12.75 19.22
CA SER A 143 -0.63 13.92 19.95
C SER A 143 0.55 14.63 19.26
N ASN A 144 1.13 14.03 18.22
CA ASN A 144 2.23 14.58 17.41
C ASN A 144 1.76 15.33 16.15
N SER A 145 0.45 15.47 15.93
CA SER A 145 -0.06 16.22 14.79
C SER A 145 0.18 17.71 15.00
N LEU A 146 1.16 18.29 14.29
CA LEU A 146 1.44 19.75 14.23
C LEU A 146 0.34 20.55 13.51
N VAL A 147 -0.82 19.94 13.33
CA VAL A 147 -1.94 20.45 12.53
C VAL A 147 -2.66 21.51 13.35
N GLY A 148 -3.00 22.63 12.69
CA GLY A 148 -3.63 23.80 13.29
C GLY A 148 -4.93 23.51 14.05
N THR A 149 -5.50 24.55 14.65
CA THR A 149 -6.72 24.48 15.47
C THR A 149 -7.82 23.66 14.79
N ILE A 150 -8.24 22.58 15.43
CA ILE A 150 -9.39 21.78 14.98
C ILE A 150 -10.65 22.62 15.17
N PRO A 151 -11.45 22.86 14.13
CA PRO A 151 -12.69 23.59 14.27
C PRO A 151 -13.64 22.89 15.25
N ASP A 152 -14.23 23.64 16.19
CA ASP A 152 -15.23 23.12 17.11
C ASP A 152 -16.63 23.09 16.47
N LYS A 153 -16.72 22.49 15.29
CA LYS A 153 -17.94 22.35 14.48
C LYS A 153 -17.93 20.99 13.81
N VAL A 154 -19.09 20.33 13.81
CA VAL A 154 -19.29 19.06 13.10
C VAL A 154 -19.92 19.37 11.74
N TYR A 155 -19.24 18.98 10.67
CA TYR A 155 -19.69 19.21 9.31
C TYR A 155 -20.45 18.00 8.74
N PRO A 156 -21.51 18.22 7.96
CA PRO A 156 -22.28 17.14 7.36
C PRO A 156 -21.54 16.50 6.18
N ALA A 157 -21.46 15.16 6.20
CA ALA A 157 -21.04 14.37 5.06
C ALA A 157 -22.23 14.15 4.10
N ILE A 158 -22.10 14.62 2.87
CA ILE A 158 -23.15 14.55 1.84
C ILE A 158 -23.12 13.18 1.16
N VAL A 159 -21.93 12.71 0.78
CA VAL A 159 -21.67 11.38 0.24
C VAL A 159 -20.38 10.82 0.83
N THR A 160 -20.22 9.50 0.81
CA THR A 160 -19.09 8.79 1.42
C THR A 160 -18.41 7.86 0.42
N GLY A 161 -17.27 7.26 0.79
CA GLY A 161 -16.62 6.24 -0.03
C GLY A 161 -17.50 5.03 -0.36
N ALA A 162 -18.51 4.72 0.46
CA ALA A 162 -19.46 3.65 0.20
C ALA A 162 -20.48 3.99 -0.89
N ASP A 163 -20.59 5.26 -1.28
CA ASP A 163 -21.47 5.75 -2.34
C ASP A 163 -20.79 5.72 -3.72
N LEU A 164 -19.52 5.31 -3.81
CA LEU A 164 -18.74 5.25 -5.05
C LEU A 164 -19.00 3.95 -5.81
N VAL A 165 -18.96 4.02 -7.14
CA VAL A 165 -18.93 2.86 -8.04
C VAL A 165 -17.47 2.39 -8.18
N PRO A 166 -17.04 1.29 -7.53
CA PRO A 166 -15.61 0.95 -7.43
C PRO A 166 -14.93 0.70 -8.79
N ASP A 167 -15.68 0.12 -9.73
CA ASP A 167 -15.19 -0.23 -11.07
C ASP A 167 -14.93 1.00 -11.95
N ASN A 168 -15.58 2.13 -11.66
CA ASN A 168 -15.43 3.37 -12.42
C ASN A 168 -14.38 4.32 -11.82
N LEU A 169 -13.72 3.92 -10.73
CA LEU A 169 -12.60 4.68 -10.18
C LEU A 169 -11.34 4.51 -11.06
N ALA A 170 -10.68 5.62 -11.37
CA ALA A 170 -9.47 5.61 -12.19
C ALA A 170 -8.50 6.73 -11.84
N VAL A 171 -7.20 6.45 -11.93
CA VAL A 171 -6.17 7.50 -11.90
C VAL A 171 -6.10 8.15 -13.28
N VAL A 172 -6.31 9.46 -13.34
CA VAL A 172 -6.28 10.26 -14.56
C VAL A 172 -5.23 11.36 -14.45
N LEU A 173 -4.76 11.85 -15.59
CA LEU A 173 -3.85 12.98 -15.68
C LEU A 173 -4.58 14.15 -16.31
N ASN A 174 -4.66 15.25 -15.58
CA ASN A 174 -5.14 16.49 -16.15
C ASN A 174 -4.13 17.01 -17.17
N SER A 175 -4.49 17.02 -18.46
CA SER A 175 -3.56 17.37 -19.52
C SER A 175 -3.11 18.84 -19.48
N ALA A 176 -3.91 19.73 -18.89
CA ALA A 176 -3.62 21.16 -18.81
C ALA A 176 -2.73 21.51 -17.61
N SER A 177 -3.06 20.98 -16.42
CA SER A 177 -2.28 21.27 -15.20
C SER A 177 -1.17 20.26 -14.92
N GLN A 178 -1.10 19.15 -15.67
CA GLN A 178 -0.22 17.99 -15.41
C GLN A 178 -0.42 17.39 -14.01
N GLN A 179 -1.56 17.65 -13.37
CA GLN A 179 -1.87 17.10 -12.06
C GLN A 179 -2.47 15.71 -12.18
N VAL A 180 -2.06 14.82 -11.28
CA VAL A 180 -2.64 13.49 -11.14
C VAL A 180 -3.89 13.60 -10.28
N GLU A 181 -4.98 13.00 -10.76
CA GLU A 181 -6.29 13.05 -10.11
C GLU A 181 -6.89 11.64 -10.03
N VAL A 182 -7.79 11.43 -9.08
CA VAL A 182 -8.60 10.20 -9.00
C VAL A 182 -10.02 10.52 -9.46
N ALA A 183 -10.37 10.06 -10.64
CA ALA A 183 -11.73 10.15 -11.17
C ALA A 183 -12.65 9.19 -10.41
N PHE A 184 -13.87 9.64 -10.14
CA PHE A 184 -14.89 8.87 -9.45
C PHE A 184 -16.26 9.04 -10.07
N GLU A 185 -17.11 8.06 -9.78
CA GLU A 185 -18.53 8.05 -10.11
C GLU A 185 -19.31 7.55 -8.90
N LEU A 186 -20.44 8.20 -8.63
CA LEU A 186 -21.34 7.86 -7.54
C LEU A 186 -22.42 6.89 -8.02
N GLU A 187 -22.86 6.01 -7.11
CA GLU A 187 -24.05 5.19 -7.29
C GLU A 187 -25.29 6.05 -7.52
N THR A 188 -26.28 5.53 -8.26
CA THR A 188 -27.43 6.32 -8.74
C THR A 188 -28.15 7.09 -7.62
N ALA A 189 -28.39 6.45 -6.48
CA ALA A 189 -29.06 7.07 -5.33
C ALA A 189 -28.21 8.18 -4.68
N ALA A 190 -26.89 8.01 -4.65
CA ALA A 190 -25.97 9.01 -4.12
C ALA A 190 -25.75 10.17 -5.10
N ALA A 191 -25.65 9.88 -6.40
CA ALA A 191 -25.58 10.89 -7.45
C ALA A 191 -26.78 11.85 -7.40
N GLN A 192 -27.98 11.35 -7.14
CA GLN A 192 -29.18 12.17 -7.00
C GLN A 192 -29.11 13.10 -5.77
N ARG A 193 -28.71 12.57 -4.59
CA ARG A 193 -28.48 13.40 -3.39
C ARG A 193 -27.40 14.46 -3.62
N PHE A 194 -26.32 14.06 -4.29
CA PHE A 194 -25.19 14.93 -4.59
C PHE A 194 -25.57 16.04 -5.59
N LYS A 195 -26.39 15.73 -6.59
CA LYS A 195 -26.98 16.70 -7.51
C LYS A 195 -27.84 17.73 -6.78
N GLU A 196 -28.75 17.28 -5.91
CA GLU A 196 -29.64 18.16 -5.15
C GLU A 196 -28.84 19.13 -4.28
N PHE A 197 -27.82 18.62 -3.59
CA PHE A 197 -26.90 19.43 -2.79
C PHE A 197 -26.11 20.43 -3.65
N THR A 198 -25.40 19.97 -4.68
CA THR A 198 -24.55 20.83 -5.51
C THR A 198 -25.34 21.89 -6.29
N THR A 199 -26.63 21.65 -6.56
CA THR A 199 -27.53 22.66 -7.16
C THR A 199 -27.81 23.81 -6.21
N GLN A 200 -27.93 23.54 -4.90
CA GLN A 200 -28.26 24.53 -3.88
C GLN A 200 -27.02 25.24 -3.33
N ALA A 201 -25.87 24.57 -3.39
CA ALA A 201 -24.61 24.99 -2.77
C ALA A 201 -23.56 25.52 -3.77
N VAL A 202 -23.99 26.04 -4.94
CA VAL A 202 -23.05 26.67 -5.89
C VAL A 202 -22.36 27.86 -5.22
N GLY A 203 -21.02 27.89 -5.31
CA GLY A 203 -20.17 28.87 -4.64
C GLY A 203 -19.74 28.46 -3.22
N SER A 204 -20.29 27.39 -2.65
CA SER A 204 -19.84 26.83 -1.38
C SER A 204 -18.66 25.87 -1.56
N TYR A 205 -17.94 25.61 -0.48
CA TYR A 205 -16.83 24.66 -0.42
C TYR A 205 -17.33 23.24 -0.14
N LEU A 206 -16.80 22.30 -0.90
CA LEU A 206 -17.01 20.87 -0.72
C LEU A 206 -15.67 20.23 -0.40
N CYS A 207 -15.38 20.03 0.89
CA CYS A 207 -14.14 19.40 1.31
C CYS A 207 -14.20 17.88 1.11
N ILE A 208 -13.15 17.31 0.53
CA ILE A 208 -12.91 15.87 0.47
C ILE A 208 -12.02 15.51 1.65
N VAL A 209 -12.54 14.68 2.53
CA VAL A 209 -11.94 14.33 3.82
C VAL A 209 -11.68 12.83 3.86
N LEU A 210 -10.47 12.44 4.22
CA LEU A 210 -10.08 11.05 4.41
C LEU A 210 -9.65 10.85 5.86
N ASP A 211 -10.32 9.96 6.58
CA ASP A 211 -10.07 9.70 8.01
C ASP A 211 -10.00 11.01 8.84
N ASN A 212 -11.01 11.87 8.65
CA ASN A 212 -11.12 13.23 9.22
C ASN A 212 -10.07 14.25 8.73
N THR A 213 -9.11 13.87 7.89
CA THR A 213 -8.08 14.79 7.38
C THR A 213 -8.45 15.31 5.99
N VAL A 214 -8.48 16.63 5.82
CA VAL A 214 -8.76 17.30 4.53
C VAL A 214 -7.70 16.91 3.51
N GLN A 215 -8.14 16.36 2.39
CA GLN A 215 -7.30 16.06 1.22
C GLN A 215 -7.35 17.21 0.20
N SER A 216 -8.55 17.73 -0.05
CA SER A 216 -8.77 18.91 -0.87
C SER A 216 -10.07 19.58 -0.49
N CYS A 217 -10.20 20.88 -0.77
CA CYS A 217 -11.43 21.61 -0.49
C CYS A 217 -11.81 22.58 -1.62
N PRO A 218 -12.23 22.05 -2.79
CA PRO A 218 -12.65 22.86 -3.92
C PRO A 218 -13.98 23.58 -3.68
N THR A 219 -14.19 24.65 -4.45
CA THR A 219 -15.48 25.34 -4.55
C THR A 219 -16.38 24.66 -5.58
N ILE A 220 -17.67 24.53 -5.28
CA ILE A 220 -18.69 24.05 -6.21
C ILE A 220 -18.94 25.14 -7.26
N GLN A 221 -18.42 24.95 -8.48
CA GLN A 221 -18.55 25.95 -9.56
C GLN A 221 -19.87 25.84 -10.32
N SER A 222 -20.44 24.64 -10.39
CA SER A 222 -21.69 24.35 -11.08
C SER A 222 -22.32 23.08 -10.51
N PRO A 223 -23.63 22.85 -10.71
CA PRO A 223 -24.27 21.60 -10.30
C PRO A 223 -23.58 20.38 -10.92
N ILE A 224 -23.53 19.26 -10.19
CA ILE A 224 -22.91 18.00 -10.65
C ILE A 224 -24.01 16.93 -10.80
N PRO A 225 -24.82 17.00 -11.88
CA PRO A 225 -25.99 16.13 -12.04
C PRO A 225 -25.63 14.67 -12.33
N GLU A 226 -24.46 14.42 -12.90
CA GLU A 226 -24.01 13.09 -13.32
C GLU A 226 -23.35 12.30 -12.17
N GLY A 227 -23.14 12.91 -11.01
CA GLY A 227 -22.47 12.25 -9.88
C GLY A 227 -21.01 11.84 -10.17
N LYS A 228 -20.36 12.46 -11.15
CA LYS A 228 -18.97 12.20 -11.54
C LYS A 228 -18.09 13.38 -11.18
N GLY A 229 -16.84 13.10 -10.82
CA GLY A 229 -15.87 14.15 -10.51
C GLY A 229 -14.45 13.62 -10.44
N VAL A 230 -13.54 14.50 -10.03
CA VAL A 230 -12.13 14.20 -9.81
C VAL A 230 -11.72 14.65 -8.42
N ILE A 231 -10.89 13.84 -7.77
CA ILE A 231 -10.22 14.17 -6.51
C ILE A 231 -8.80 14.57 -6.86
N THR A 232 -8.46 15.84 -6.65
CA THR A 232 -7.09 16.32 -6.78
C THR A 232 -6.34 15.99 -5.49
N LEU A 233 -5.23 15.27 -5.62
CA LEU A 233 -4.24 15.07 -4.56
C LEU A 233 -3.20 16.17 -4.71
N GLY A 234 -3.09 17.08 -3.74
CA GLY A 234 -2.36 18.35 -3.86
C GLY A 234 -1.02 18.25 -4.61
N SER A 235 0.03 17.79 -3.94
CA SER A 235 1.35 17.53 -4.54
C SER A 235 1.53 16.09 -5.02
N GLY A 236 0.44 15.33 -5.14
CA GLY A 236 0.50 13.88 -5.25
C GLY A 236 1.04 13.40 -6.58
N ASP A 237 1.91 12.38 -6.51
CA ASP A 237 2.38 11.65 -7.67
C ASP A 237 1.43 10.51 -8.07
N ARG A 238 1.78 9.78 -9.12
CA ARG A 238 0.97 8.67 -9.62
C ARG A 238 0.84 7.54 -8.59
N ASP A 239 1.84 7.33 -7.74
CA ASP A 239 1.83 6.25 -6.76
C ASP A 239 0.90 6.58 -5.59
N GLU A 240 0.88 7.83 -5.15
CA GLU A 240 -0.09 8.32 -4.16
C GLU A 240 -1.53 8.22 -4.67
N ALA A 241 -1.78 8.59 -5.93
CA ALA A 241 -3.08 8.43 -6.55
C ALA A 241 -3.53 6.97 -6.65
N ASN A 242 -2.60 6.05 -6.95
CA ASN A 242 -2.88 4.62 -6.95
C ASN A 242 -3.20 4.09 -5.54
N ARG A 243 -2.52 4.59 -4.50
CA ARG A 243 -2.83 4.24 -3.11
C ARG A 243 -4.23 4.70 -2.73
N LEU A 244 -4.59 5.94 -3.05
CA LEU A 244 -5.95 6.45 -2.82
C LEU A 244 -6.96 5.62 -3.61
N LEU A 245 -6.74 5.37 -4.90
CA LEU A 245 -7.62 4.55 -5.74
C LEU A 245 -7.90 3.19 -5.10
N ASN A 246 -6.85 2.49 -4.66
CA ASN A 246 -6.97 1.19 -4.00
C ASN A 246 -7.75 1.31 -2.68
N LEU A 247 -7.48 2.34 -1.88
CA LEU A 247 -8.20 2.59 -0.64
C LEU A 247 -9.70 2.78 -0.88
N LEU A 248 -10.07 3.55 -1.90
CA LEU A 248 -11.46 3.80 -2.28
C LEU A 248 -12.15 2.55 -2.84
N ARG A 249 -11.46 1.75 -3.65
CA ARG A 249 -12.00 0.52 -4.24
C ARG A 249 -12.36 -0.54 -3.21
N TYR A 250 -11.49 -0.75 -2.23
CA TYR A 250 -11.71 -1.78 -1.21
C TYR A 250 -12.58 -1.30 -0.05
N GLY A 251 -12.94 -0.01 -0.07
CA GLY A 251 -13.79 0.63 0.92
C GLY A 251 -13.12 0.80 2.28
N SER A 252 -13.89 1.31 3.23
CA SER A 252 -13.42 1.53 4.59
C SER A 252 -13.37 0.24 5.41
N LEU A 253 -12.38 0.13 6.29
CA LEU A 253 -12.33 -0.93 7.28
C LEU A 253 -13.49 -0.76 8.27
N PRO A 254 -14.18 -1.86 8.64
CA PRO A 254 -15.17 -1.85 9.72
C PRO A 254 -14.59 -1.43 11.06
N TYR A 255 -13.32 -1.77 11.31
CA TYR A 255 -12.57 -1.42 12.50
C TYR A 255 -11.31 -0.64 12.11
N GLU A 256 -11.02 0.42 12.85
CA GLU A 256 -9.68 1.02 12.84
C GLU A 256 -8.70 0.00 13.44
N LEU A 257 -7.56 -0.19 12.79
CA LEU A 257 -6.55 -1.14 13.24
C LEU A 257 -5.32 -0.38 13.76
N GLU A 258 -4.68 -0.93 14.79
CA GLU A 258 -3.37 -0.48 15.25
C GLU A 258 -2.35 -1.60 15.16
N VAL A 259 -1.09 -1.25 14.93
CA VAL A 259 0.01 -2.20 15.00
C VAL A 259 0.39 -2.38 16.46
N ILE A 260 0.27 -3.59 16.99
CA ILE A 260 0.66 -3.89 18.38
C ILE A 260 1.99 -4.64 18.46
N GLN A 261 2.40 -5.33 17.38
CA GLN A 261 3.59 -6.17 17.40
C GLN A 261 4.16 -6.37 15.99
N ILE A 262 5.48 -6.39 15.89
CA ILE A 262 6.24 -6.72 14.67
C ILE A 262 7.34 -7.69 15.07
N GLU A 263 7.36 -8.86 14.45
CA GLU A 263 8.35 -9.91 14.69
C GLU A 263 9.00 -10.33 13.38
N SER A 264 10.32 -10.49 13.38
CA SER A 264 11.04 -11.12 12.26
C SER A 264 11.22 -12.60 12.58
N LEU A 265 10.58 -13.46 11.79
CA LEU A 265 10.69 -14.91 11.90
C LEU A 265 11.78 -15.39 10.92
N SER A 266 12.85 -15.95 11.45
CA SER A 266 13.78 -16.76 10.67
C SER A 266 13.16 -18.13 10.46
N THR A 267 12.76 -18.46 9.24
CA THR A 267 12.39 -19.83 8.90
C THR A 267 13.67 -20.66 8.73
N GLU A 268 14.09 -21.34 9.80
CA GLU A 268 15.07 -22.42 9.67
C GLU A 268 14.38 -23.52 8.87
N SER A 269 14.82 -23.75 7.63
CA SER A 269 14.33 -24.85 6.81
C SER A 269 14.59 -26.15 7.58
N GLU A 270 13.52 -26.86 7.97
CA GLU A 270 13.62 -28.25 8.42
C GLU A 270 14.28 -29.06 7.29
N SER A 271 15.60 -29.22 7.36
CA SER A 271 16.30 -30.19 6.54
C SER A 271 15.99 -31.55 7.16
N LYS A 272 15.02 -32.25 6.57
CA LYS A 272 14.84 -33.67 6.84
C LYS A 272 15.88 -34.46 6.05
N PRO A 273 16.78 -35.16 6.75
CA PRO A 273 17.12 -36.53 6.39
C PRO A 273 16.57 -37.52 7.42
#